data_AF-A0A969AGQ5-F1
#
_entry.id   AF-A0A969AGQ5-F1
#
_cell.length_a   1.000
_cell.length_b   1.000
_cell.length_c   1.000
_cell.angle_alpha   90.00
_cell.angle_beta   90.00
_cell.angle_gamma   90.00
#
_symmetry.space_group_name_H-M   'P 1'
#
loop_
_entity.id
_entity.type
_entity.pdbx_description
1 polymer ?
#
loop_
_entity_poly.entity_id
_entity_poly.type
_entity_poly.pdbx_seq_one_letter_code
_entity_poly.pdbx_strand_id
1 'polypeptide(L)'
;MGGHGELSCRTCHAEESDHALEKPGQKPRTCLDCHDSPHAAEFARESCLVCHAAVHTSFRDERLTVTPAQHARTGFLLDAPHDQPVCADCHQPEGATFLDRYPGRKAESCRACHLDVHEGQFEENCTSCHAKTHFTPHLFDEAAHAKTAFPLEGSHGTQECNACHLDPVAPASRAFAGTESACAACHTDAHGGFFGTKSCDACHTTAHFADRPEGKFDHGRDARFALKGAHAQSRCEECHKPAETRDAHGRTFGRIEGYFGCATCHIDPHVGEWDQPPHPPASAENADARGAISRHPSAASPRRSITASGRASPRRRPRRGRLRRLPRAFAASHGGGTHMGQGEREHLRGVPFGSARGPIPP
;
A
#
# COMPACT_ATOMS: atom_id res chain seq x y z
N MET A 1 -26.07 51.54 -21.53
CA MET A 1 -26.15 50.05 -21.51
C MET A 1 -26.55 49.61 -20.11
N GLY A 2 -27.57 48.76 -19.99
CA GLY A 2 -28.13 48.35 -18.69
C GLY A 2 -28.78 49.49 -17.93
N GLY A 3 -28.78 49.38 -16.59
CA GLY A 3 -29.35 50.39 -15.66
C GLY A 3 -28.74 51.81 -15.76
N HIS A 4 -27.66 52.00 -16.52
CA HIS A 4 -27.04 53.31 -16.75
C HIS A 4 -27.64 54.08 -17.93
N GLY A 5 -28.64 53.51 -18.63
CA GLY A 5 -29.21 54.11 -19.85
C GLY A 5 -29.88 55.48 -19.64
N GLU A 6 -30.35 55.76 -18.42
CA GLU A 6 -31.02 57.02 -18.06
C GLU A 6 -30.08 58.01 -17.34
N LEU A 7 -28.83 57.63 -17.08
CA LEU A 7 -27.87 58.49 -16.40
C LEU A 7 -27.30 59.54 -17.35
N SER A 8 -27.19 60.77 -16.85
CA SER A 8 -26.47 61.84 -17.55
C SER A 8 -24.99 61.52 -17.65
N CYS A 9 -24.35 61.96 -18.73
CA CYS A 9 -22.89 61.89 -18.90
C CYS A 9 -22.15 62.47 -17.68
N ARG A 10 -22.71 63.52 -17.04
CA ARG A 10 -22.12 64.19 -15.87
C ARG A 10 -22.14 63.35 -14.61
N THR A 11 -23.01 62.33 -14.51
CA THR A 11 -22.99 61.36 -13.40
C THR A 11 -21.70 60.56 -13.40
N CYS A 12 -21.19 60.22 -14.58
CA CYS A 12 -19.91 59.53 -14.74
C CYS A 12 -18.73 60.50 -14.95
N HIS A 13 -18.99 61.74 -15.37
CA HIS A 13 -17.96 62.75 -15.67
C HIS A 13 -18.23 64.03 -14.90
N ALA A 14 -18.21 63.95 -13.57
CA ALA A 14 -18.43 65.10 -12.70
C ALA A 14 -17.39 66.19 -12.98
N GLU A 15 -17.82 67.44 -12.90
CA GLU A 15 -16.93 68.60 -13.04
C GLU A 15 -15.83 68.54 -11.98
N GLU A 16 -14.63 69.02 -12.34
CA GLU A 16 -13.43 69.05 -11.49
C GLU A 16 -12.86 67.68 -11.10
N SER A 17 -13.60 66.58 -11.29
CA SER A 17 -13.08 65.23 -11.09
C SER A 17 -11.93 64.92 -12.07
N ASP A 18 -11.16 63.88 -11.74
CA ASP A 18 -10.13 63.39 -12.64
C ASP A 18 -10.74 63.00 -13.99
N HIS A 19 -11.91 62.35 -13.99
CA HIS A 19 -12.59 61.93 -15.22
C HIS A 19 -13.56 62.96 -15.82
N ALA A 20 -13.38 64.26 -15.57
CA ALA A 20 -14.20 65.28 -16.22
C ALA A 20 -14.08 65.21 -17.75
N LEU A 21 -15.17 65.50 -18.49
CA LEU A 21 -15.19 65.46 -19.96
C LEU A 21 -14.10 66.35 -20.58
N GLU A 22 -13.71 67.40 -19.87
CA GLU A 22 -12.79 68.43 -20.37
C GLU A 22 -11.30 68.08 -20.13
N LYS A 23 -11.02 66.90 -19.54
CA LYS A 23 -9.67 66.38 -19.27
C LYS A 23 -9.40 65.08 -20.07
N PRO A 24 -9.03 65.17 -21.37
CA PRO A 24 -8.72 63.98 -22.17
C PRO A 24 -7.43 63.28 -21.69
N GLY A 25 -7.38 61.93 -21.76
CA GLY A 25 -6.18 61.13 -21.44
C GLY A 25 -6.18 60.40 -20.09
N GLN A 26 -7.32 60.31 -19.42
CA GLN A 26 -7.50 59.66 -18.12
C GLN A 26 -7.46 58.13 -18.18
N LYS A 27 -7.07 57.49 -17.05
CA LYS A 27 -7.17 56.03 -16.89
C LYS A 27 -8.64 55.59 -17.01
N PRO A 28 -8.93 54.40 -17.58
CA PRO A 28 -10.29 53.90 -17.68
C PRO A 28 -10.88 53.67 -16.28
N ARG A 29 -12.13 54.06 -16.08
CA ARG A 29 -12.88 53.75 -14.86
C ARG A 29 -13.19 52.26 -14.78
N THR A 30 -13.17 51.74 -13.57
CA THR A 30 -13.60 50.39 -13.25
C THR A 30 -14.99 50.40 -12.60
N CYS A 31 -15.66 49.26 -12.59
CA CYS A 31 -16.96 49.13 -11.94
C CYS A 31 -16.87 49.42 -10.42
N LEU A 32 -15.74 49.08 -9.81
CA LEU A 32 -15.49 49.23 -8.36
C LEU A 32 -15.25 50.67 -7.93
N ASP A 33 -14.99 51.58 -8.87
CA ASP A 33 -14.84 53.01 -8.55
C ASP A 33 -16.19 53.64 -8.13
N CYS A 34 -17.30 52.96 -8.40
CA CYS A 34 -18.65 53.44 -8.13
C CYS A 34 -19.56 52.39 -7.45
N HIS A 35 -19.25 51.10 -7.55
CA HIS A 35 -20.06 50.02 -6.98
C HIS A 35 -19.28 49.21 -5.94
N ASP A 36 -19.89 49.06 -4.76
CA ASP A 36 -19.39 48.13 -3.75
C ASP A 36 -19.59 46.67 -4.20
N SER A 37 -18.55 45.85 -4.05
CA SER A 37 -18.60 44.42 -4.33
C SER A 37 -18.63 43.63 -3.03
N PRO A 38 -19.59 42.70 -2.86
CA PRO A 38 -19.58 41.77 -1.73
C PRO A 38 -18.60 40.60 -1.92
N HIS A 39 -17.97 40.48 -3.10
CA HIS A 39 -16.95 39.47 -3.38
C HIS A 39 -15.58 39.89 -2.84
N ALA A 40 -14.71 38.91 -2.55
CA ALA A 40 -13.32 39.15 -2.21
C ALA A 40 -12.60 39.98 -3.30
N ALA A 41 -11.66 40.82 -2.88
CA ALA A 41 -10.97 41.77 -3.76
C ALA A 41 -10.23 41.08 -4.91
N GLU A 42 -9.75 39.86 -4.68
CA GLU A 42 -9.10 39.01 -5.68
C GLU A 42 -10.07 38.59 -6.78
N PHE A 43 -11.30 38.23 -6.42
CA PHE A 43 -12.34 37.78 -7.35
C PHE A 43 -12.91 38.93 -8.20
N ALA A 44 -13.08 40.11 -7.59
CA ALA A 44 -13.70 41.26 -8.27
C ALA A 44 -12.84 41.87 -9.40
N ARG A 45 -11.57 41.47 -9.54
CA ARG A 45 -10.63 42.00 -10.54
C ARG A 45 -10.77 41.37 -11.93
N GLU A 46 -11.39 40.20 -12.05
CA GLU A 46 -11.43 39.42 -13.31
C GLU A 46 -12.56 39.82 -14.29
N SER A 47 -13.07 41.06 -14.20
CA SER A 47 -14.23 41.60 -14.92
C SER A 47 -15.59 41.09 -14.41
N CYS A 48 -16.37 42.00 -13.81
CA CYS A 48 -17.72 41.71 -13.32
C CYS A 48 -18.66 41.18 -14.40
N LEU A 49 -18.42 41.55 -15.66
CA LEU A 49 -19.27 41.22 -16.82
C LEU A 49 -19.27 39.73 -17.19
N VAL A 50 -18.32 38.97 -16.66
CA VAL A 50 -18.25 37.52 -16.83
C VAL A 50 -19.47 36.84 -16.20
N CYS A 51 -19.92 37.36 -15.06
CA CYS A 51 -21.11 36.86 -14.37
C CYS A 51 -22.27 37.84 -14.55
N HIS A 52 -22.05 39.13 -14.35
CA HIS A 52 -23.11 40.14 -14.36
C HIS A 52 -23.24 40.81 -15.73
N ALA A 53 -24.18 40.33 -16.54
CA ALA A 53 -24.39 40.90 -17.86
C ALA A 53 -24.72 42.42 -17.79
N ALA A 54 -24.10 43.21 -18.68
CA ALA A 54 -24.29 44.66 -18.75
C ALA A 54 -25.73 45.09 -19.09
N VAL A 55 -26.60 44.15 -19.46
CA VAL A 55 -28.02 44.40 -19.73
C VAL A 55 -28.89 44.28 -18.47
N HIS A 56 -28.36 43.74 -17.38
CA HIS A 56 -29.10 43.65 -16.12
C HIS A 56 -29.27 45.05 -15.53
N THR A 57 -30.43 45.28 -14.92
CA THR A 57 -30.73 46.53 -14.21
C THR A 57 -30.15 46.53 -12.79
N SER A 58 -29.78 45.36 -12.27
CA SER A 58 -29.17 45.17 -10.95
C SER A 58 -28.17 44.01 -10.96
N PHE A 59 -27.13 44.09 -10.14
CA PHE A 59 -26.22 42.97 -9.86
C PHE A 59 -26.92 41.80 -9.12
N ARG A 60 -28.12 42.05 -8.56
CA ARG A 60 -28.97 41.07 -7.88
C ARG A 60 -30.16 40.60 -8.74
N ASP A 61 -30.10 40.81 -10.04
CA ASP A 61 -31.18 40.39 -10.94
C ASP A 61 -31.38 38.87 -10.85
N GLU A 62 -32.59 38.43 -10.52
CA GLU A 62 -32.93 37.00 -10.33
C GLU A 62 -32.81 36.18 -11.62
N ARG A 63 -32.77 36.84 -12.78
CA ARG A 63 -32.52 36.19 -14.07
C ARG A 63 -31.05 35.82 -14.27
N LEU A 64 -30.17 36.22 -13.36
CA LEU A 64 -28.76 35.84 -13.38
C LEU A 64 -28.62 34.34 -13.11
N THR A 65 -28.40 33.58 -14.16
CA THR A 65 -28.03 32.16 -14.07
C THR A 65 -26.52 32.01 -14.25
N VAL A 66 -25.90 31.25 -13.35
CA VAL A 66 -24.47 30.93 -13.43
C VAL A 66 -24.34 29.60 -14.15
N THR A 67 -23.70 29.61 -15.31
CA THR A 67 -23.34 28.37 -16.03
C THR A 67 -22.18 27.66 -15.33
N PRO A 68 -22.00 26.33 -15.52
CA PRO A 68 -20.85 25.62 -14.97
C PRO A 68 -19.50 26.25 -15.33
N ALA A 69 -19.36 26.77 -16.56
CA ALA A 69 -18.14 27.46 -17.00
C ALA A 69 -17.90 28.79 -16.27
N GLN A 70 -18.96 29.51 -15.90
CA GLN A 70 -18.84 30.70 -15.05
C GLN A 70 -18.54 30.31 -13.60
N HIS A 71 -19.16 29.24 -13.10
CA HIS A 71 -18.90 28.74 -11.75
C HIS A 71 -17.44 28.30 -11.60
N ALA A 72 -16.84 27.66 -12.61
CA ALA A 72 -15.44 27.27 -12.61
C ALA A 72 -14.47 28.43 -12.36
N ARG A 73 -14.84 29.67 -12.72
CA ARG A 73 -14.03 30.87 -12.47
C ARG A 73 -13.97 31.28 -10.99
N THR A 74 -14.85 30.72 -10.17
CA THR A 74 -14.76 30.84 -8.70
C THR A 74 -13.69 29.93 -8.09
N GLY A 75 -13.04 29.09 -8.90
CA GLY A 75 -12.10 28.07 -8.45
C GLY A 75 -12.76 26.72 -8.11
N PHE A 76 -14.08 26.61 -8.25
CA PHE A 76 -14.82 25.37 -8.03
C PHE A 76 -15.44 24.88 -9.34
N LEU A 77 -14.87 23.83 -9.92
CA LEU A 77 -15.33 23.22 -11.16
C LEU A 77 -16.49 22.26 -10.90
N LEU A 78 -17.62 22.46 -11.59
CA LEU A 78 -18.78 21.57 -11.53
C LEU A 78 -18.68 20.51 -12.63
N ASP A 79 -17.77 19.55 -12.45
CA ASP A 79 -17.68 18.35 -13.28
C ASP A 79 -18.54 17.23 -12.69
N ALA A 80 -18.96 16.27 -13.51
CA ALA A 80 -19.64 15.07 -13.03
C ALA A 80 -18.80 14.34 -11.95
N PRO A 81 -19.41 13.92 -10.82
CA PRO A 81 -20.84 13.98 -10.49
C PRO A 81 -21.29 15.25 -9.74
N HIS A 82 -20.39 16.20 -9.48
CA HIS A 82 -20.68 17.46 -8.78
C HIS A 82 -21.47 18.47 -9.63
N ASP A 83 -21.80 18.13 -10.88
CA ASP A 83 -22.73 18.86 -11.74
C ASP A 83 -24.21 18.47 -11.52
N GLN A 84 -24.48 17.40 -10.75
CA GLN A 84 -25.83 16.91 -10.47
C GLN A 84 -26.55 17.61 -9.30
N PRO A 85 -25.90 17.94 -8.17
CA PRO A 85 -26.56 18.63 -7.07
C PRO A 85 -27.17 19.96 -7.51
N VAL A 86 -28.32 20.31 -6.95
CA VAL A 86 -28.92 21.61 -7.22
C VAL A 86 -28.18 22.69 -6.44
N CYS A 87 -28.21 23.94 -6.91
CA CYS A 87 -27.46 25.04 -6.29
C CYS A 87 -27.72 25.16 -4.78
N ALA A 88 -28.94 24.85 -4.32
CA ALA A 88 -29.36 24.93 -2.92
C ALA A 88 -28.73 23.85 -2.02
N ASP A 89 -28.20 22.76 -2.59
CA ASP A 89 -27.48 21.72 -1.83
C ASP A 89 -26.14 22.26 -1.30
N CYS A 90 -25.61 23.30 -1.95
CA CYS A 90 -24.37 23.97 -1.55
C CYS A 90 -24.61 25.40 -1.05
N HIS A 91 -25.50 26.16 -1.67
CA HIS A 91 -25.76 27.56 -1.35
C HIS A 91 -26.99 27.72 -0.48
N GLN A 92 -26.96 28.66 0.45
CA GLN A 92 -28.05 28.88 1.41
C GLN A 92 -28.90 30.05 0.93
N PRO A 93 -30.03 29.86 0.23
CA PRO A 93 -30.77 30.98 -0.37
C PRO A 93 -31.29 32.00 0.67
N GLU A 94 -31.54 31.54 1.89
CA GLU A 94 -32.10 32.36 2.99
C GLU A 94 -31.04 33.08 3.83
N GLY A 95 -29.75 32.94 3.50
CA GLY A 95 -28.67 33.60 4.23
C GLY A 95 -28.77 35.13 4.20
N ALA A 96 -28.52 35.76 5.36
CA ALA A 96 -28.68 37.20 5.54
C ALA A 96 -27.64 38.03 4.75
N THR A 97 -26.40 37.55 4.70
CA THR A 97 -25.30 38.19 3.96
C THR A 97 -24.94 37.42 2.70
N PHE A 98 -24.14 38.04 1.82
CA PHE A 98 -23.62 37.34 0.64
C PHE A 98 -22.80 36.09 1.01
N LEU A 99 -21.96 36.19 2.04
CA LEU A 99 -21.13 35.07 2.49
C LEU A 99 -21.95 33.96 3.16
N ASP A 100 -23.06 34.28 3.83
CA ASP A 100 -23.96 33.25 4.36
C ASP A 100 -24.57 32.42 3.23
N ARG A 101 -24.96 33.09 2.12
CA ARG A 101 -25.54 32.43 0.95
C ARG A 101 -24.49 31.68 0.13
N TYR A 102 -23.29 32.24 0.00
CA TYR A 102 -22.19 31.72 -0.82
C TYR A 102 -20.89 31.65 0.00
N PRO A 103 -20.73 30.63 0.86
CA PRO A 103 -19.65 30.59 1.86
C PRO A 103 -18.24 30.31 1.33
N GLY A 104 -18.00 30.40 0.01
CA GLY A 104 -16.68 30.26 -0.59
C GLY A 104 -15.98 28.93 -0.24
N ARG A 105 -16.43 27.83 -0.84
CA ARG A 105 -15.86 26.50 -0.57
C ARG A 105 -14.66 26.21 -1.49
N LYS A 106 -13.66 25.53 -0.94
CA LYS A 106 -12.54 24.99 -1.73
C LYS A 106 -12.92 23.62 -2.29
N ALA A 107 -12.55 23.34 -3.53
CA ALA A 107 -12.83 22.05 -4.19
C ALA A 107 -12.19 20.85 -3.46
N GLU A 108 -11.13 21.10 -2.70
CA GLU A 108 -10.40 20.10 -1.92
C GLU A 108 -11.03 19.83 -0.54
N SER A 109 -11.95 20.68 -0.07
CA SER A 109 -12.60 20.55 1.23
C SER A 109 -13.75 19.56 1.18
N CYS A 110 -13.42 18.29 0.95
CA CYS A 110 -14.39 17.20 0.75
C CYS A 110 -15.38 17.09 1.93
N ARG A 111 -14.87 17.27 3.15
CA ARG A 111 -15.63 17.19 4.41
C ARG A 111 -16.66 18.31 4.61
N ALA A 112 -16.62 19.35 3.79
CA ALA A 112 -17.65 20.39 3.80
C ALA A 112 -19.03 19.85 3.37
N CYS A 113 -19.06 18.72 2.64
CA CYS A 113 -20.29 18.08 2.16
C CYS A 113 -20.32 16.58 2.44
N HIS A 114 -19.19 15.89 2.39
CA HIS A 114 -19.12 14.45 2.59
C HIS A 114 -18.79 14.07 4.03
N LEU A 115 -19.48 13.07 4.56
CA LEU A 115 -19.16 12.47 5.86
C LEU A 115 -17.79 11.77 5.77
N ASP A 116 -16.94 12.03 6.77
CA ASP A 116 -15.70 11.28 6.94
C ASP A 116 -15.97 9.94 7.64
N VAL A 117 -16.13 8.89 6.84
CA VAL A 117 -16.31 7.52 7.32
C VAL A 117 -15.05 6.92 7.95
N HIS A 118 -13.91 7.60 7.86
CA HIS A 118 -12.65 7.22 8.50
C HIS A 118 -12.44 7.91 9.85
N GLU A 119 -13.41 8.72 10.31
CA GLU A 119 -13.40 9.35 11.64
C GLU A 119 -12.11 10.13 11.94
N GLY A 120 -11.55 10.83 10.93
CA GLY A 120 -10.39 11.71 11.11
C GLY A 120 -9.03 11.03 11.00
N GLN A 121 -8.96 9.74 10.66
CA GLN A 121 -7.68 9.01 10.54
C GLN A 121 -6.68 9.58 9.52
N PHE A 122 -7.13 10.44 8.60
CA PHE A 122 -6.32 10.90 7.45
C PHE A 122 -6.29 12.43 7.25
N GLU A 123 -6.61 13.22 8.28
CA GLU A 123 -6.44 14.69 8.29
C GLU A 123 -7.00 15.40 7.03
N GLU A 124 -8.14 14.93 6.50
CA GLU A 124 -8.84 15.44 5.30
C GLU A 124 -8.15 15.22 3.94
N ASN A 125 -7.12 14.38 3.87
CA ASN A 125 -6.44 14.08 2.60
C ASN A 125 -7.17 13.00 1.76
N CYS A 126 -8.46 13.20 1.51
CA CYS A 126 -9.34 12.24 0.84
C CYS A 126 -8.81 11.84 -0.55
N THR A 127 -8.24 12.80 -1.30
CA THR A 127 -7.78 12.60 -2.67
C THR A 127 -6.50 11.79 -2.80
N SER A 128 -5.86 11.43 -1.68
CA SER A 128 -4.74 10.47 -1.71
C SER A 128 -5.21 9.05 -1.98
N CYS A 129 -6.47 8.74 -1.65
CA CYS A 129 -7.04 7.41 -1.79
C CYS A 129 -8.29 7.40 -2.67
N HIS A 130 -9.02 8.50 -2.78
CA HIS A 130 -10.26 8.57 -3.55
C HIS A 130 -10.11 9.49 -4.75
N ALA A 131 -10.85 9.20 -5.82
CA ALA A 131 -10.95 10.11 -6.94
C ALA A 131 -11.82 11.30 -6.56
N LYS A 132 -11.57 12.46 -7.20
CA LYS A 132 -12.48 13.61 -7.09
C LYS A 132 -13.90 13.31 -7.62
N THR A 133 -14.09 12.23 -8.35
CA THR A 133 -15.37 11.85 -8.96
C THR A 133 -16.07 10.69 -8.24
N HIS A 134 -15.37 9.94 -7.38
CA HIS A 134 -15.95 8.80 -6.68
C HIS A 134 -15.07 8.35 -5.49
N PHE A 135 -15.74 7.86 -4.44
CA PHE A 135 -15.06 7.22 -3.30
C PHE A 135 -14.79 5.72 -3.55
N THR A 136 -15.61 5.06 -4.36
CA THR A 136 -15.49 3.62 -4.65
C THR A 136 -15.50 3.39 -6.17
N PRO A 137 -14.55 2.60 -6.72
CA PRO A 137 -13.39 2.00 -6.03
C PRO A 137 -12.41 3.07 -5.53
N HIS A 138 -11.64 2.76 -4.50
CA HIS A 138 -10.52 3.62 -4.11
C HIS A 138 -9.34 3.45 -5.07
N LEU A 139 -8.48 4.46 -5.13
CA LEU A 139 -7.24 4.52 -5.90
C LEU A 139 -6.02 4.03 -5.10
N PHE A 140 -6.17 3.76 -3.80
CA PHE A 140 -5.08 3.25 -2.97
C PHE A 140 -4.73 1.81 -3.37
N ASP A 141 -3.58 1.62 -4.00
CA ASP A 141 -3.13 0.35 -4.57
C ASP A 141 -1.91 -0.23 -3.82
N GLU A 142 -1.37 -1.36 -4.30
CA GLU A 142 -0.18 -1.99 -3.75
C GLU A 142 1.04 -1.04 -3.74
N ALA A 143 1.20 -0.22 -4.79
CA ALA A 143 2.28 0.74 -4.89
C ALA A 143 2.16 1.89 -3.87
N ALA A 144 0.94 2.30 -3.55
CA ALA A 144 0.66 3.23 -2.46
C ALA A 144 0.92 2.56 -1.09
N HIS A 145 0.46 1.31 -0.91
CA HIS A 145 0.69 0.56 0.33
C HIS A 145 2.18 0.30 0.60
N ALA A 146 2.99 0.13 -0.44
CA ALA A 146 4.44 -0.02 -0.33
C ALA A 146 5.16 1.18 0.32
N LYS A 147 4.49 2.33 0.44
CA LYS A 147 5.00 3.53 1.11
C LYS A 147 4.70 3.56 2.61
N THR A 148 3.97 2.57 3.12
CA THR A 148 3.65 2.42 4.54
C THR A 148 4.75 1.63 5.27
N ALA A 149 4.56 1.36 6.56
CA ALA A 149 5.48 0.55 7.35
C ALA A 149 5.51 -0.93 6.94
N PHE A 150 4.51 -1.41 6.18
CA PHE A 150 4.42 -2.81 5.76
C PHE A 150 4.13 -2.92 4.26
N PRO A 151 5.16 -3.00 3.41
CA PRO A 151 4.99 -3.28 1.99
C PRO A 151 4.36 -4.66 1.77
N LEU A 152 3.28 -4.71 0.98
CA LEU A 152 2.59 -5.96 0.68
C LEU A 152 3.35 -6.75 -0.38
N GLU A 153 4.32 -7.55 0.07
CA GLU A 153 5.15 -8.36 -0.83
C GLU A 153 4.70 -9.83 -0.85
N GLY A 154 4.92 -10.49 -1.99
CA GLY A 154 4.69 -11.93 -2.12
C GLY A 154 3.23 -12.31 -1.89
N SER A 155 3.00 -13.31 -1.02
CA SER A 155 1.65 -13.81 -0.73
C SER A 155 0.77 -12.80 0.03
N HIS A 156 1.35 -11.74 0.62
CA HIS A 156 0.57 -10.68 1.26
C HIS A 156 -0.07 -9.71 0.26
N GLY A 157 0.49 -9.58 -0.95
CA GLY A 157 -0.03 -8.67 -2.00
C GLY A 157 -1.42 -9.03 -2.51
N THR A 158 -1.88 -10.25 -2.29
CA THR A 158 -3.20 -10.73 -2.73
C THR A 158 -4.24 -10.71 -1.62
N GLN A 159 -3.92 -10.17 -0.44
CA GLN A 159 -4.87 -10.13 0.67
C GLN A 159 -5.80 -8.92 0.54
N GLU A 160 -7.07 -9.13 0.86
CA GLU A 160 -8.04 -8.05 0.98
C GLU A 160 -7.71 -7.18 2.20
N CYS A 161 -8.06 -5.90 2.16
CA CYS A 161 -7.71 -4.95 3.23
C CYS A 161 -8.19 -5.42 4.61
N ASN A 162 -9.36 -6.05 4.67
CA ASN A 162 -9.99 -6.53 5.91
C ASN A 162 -9.34 -7.78 6.50
N ALA A 163 -8.40 -8.42 5.79
CA ALA A 163 -7.60 -9.51 6.35
C ALA A 163 -6.68 -9.01 7.48
N CYS A 164 -6.21 -7.76 7.40
CA CYS A 164 -5.34 -7.13 8.39
C CYS A 164 -6.02 -5.96 9.11
N HIS A 165 -6.67 -5.08 8.34
CA HIS A 165 -7.44 -3.95 8.88
C HIS A 165 -8.86 -4.43 9.20
N LEU A 166 -8.98 -5.15 10.32
CA LEU A 166 -10.22 -5.83 10.71
C LEU A 166 -11.41 -4.87 10.78
N ASP A 167 -12.58 -5.40 10.44
CA ASP A 167 -13.80 -4.64 10.56
C ASP A 167 -14.05 -4.25 12.02
N PRO A 168 -14.36 -2.97 12.27
CA PRO A 168 -14.65 -2.50 13.60
C PRO A 168 -15.96 -3.10 14.11
N VAL A 169 -16.09 -3.23 15.41
CA VAL A 169 -17.40 -3.42 16.03
C VAL A 169 -18.11 -2.08 15.99
N ALA A 170 -19.30 -2.04 15.37
CA ALA A 170 -20.11 -0.84 15.29
C ALA A 170 -20.27 -0.19 16.68
N PRO A 171 -20.18 1.15 16.80
CA PRO A 171 -20.25 2.15 15.72
C PRO A 171 -18.90 2.62 15.15
N ALA A 172 -17.76 2.03 15.54
CA ALA A 172 -16.45 2.55 15.16
C ALA A 172 -16.13 2.37 13.66
N SER A 173 -15.21 3.19 13.14
CA SER A 173 -14.61 3.01 11.80
C SER A 173 -13.42 2.04 11.82
N ARG A 174 -13.11 1.47 10.64
CA ARG A 174 -11.96 0.57 10.47
C ARG A 174 -10.67 1.33 10.74
N ALA A 175 -9.84 0.82 11.64
CA ALA A 175 -8.54 1.40 11.94
C ALA A 175 -7.49 0.95 10.91
N PHE A 176 -6.91 1.89 10.19
CA PHE A 176 -5.80 1.63 9.26
C PHE A 176 -4.43 1.90 9.90
N ALA A 177 -4.38 2.81 10.87
CA ALA A 177 -3.17 3.08 11.63
C ALA A 177 -3.02 2.09 12.80
N GLY A 178 -1.78 1.70 13.11
CA GLY A 178 -1.46 0.87 14.27
C GLY A 178 -1.76 -0.62 14.10
N THR A 179 -2.10 -1.08 12.88
CA THR A 179 -2.19 -2.51 12.58
C THR A 179 -0.84 -3.18 12.79
N GLU A 180 -0.83 -4.24 13.60
CA GLU A 180 0.38 -4.98 13.91
C GLU A 180 0.95 -5.64 12.63
N SER A 181 2.27 -5.56 12.47
CA SER A 181 2.97 -6.02 11.26
C SER A 181 3.99 -7.12 11.55
N ALA A 182 4.19 -7.46 12.82
CA ALA A 182 5.00 -8.61 13.19
C ALA A 182 4.39 -9.90 12.64
N CYS A 183 5.24 -10.77 12.08
CA CYS A 183 4.83 -12.07 11.52
C CYS A 183 3.96 -12.88 12.52
N ALA A 184 4.33 -12.81 13.80
CA ALA A 184 3.68 -13.55 14.89
C ALA A 184 2.25 -13.07 15.21
N ALA A 185 1.83 -11.90 14.72
CA ALA A 185 0.47 -11.40 14.92
C ALA A 185 -0.57 -12.22 14.16
N CYS A 186 -0.17 -12.85 13.05
CA CYS A 186 -1.04 -13.69 12.24
C CYS A 186 -0.53 -15.13 12.12
N HIS A 187 0.80 -15.32 12.06
CA HIS A 187 1.40 -16.63 11.85
C HIS A 187 1.95 -17.20 13.15
N THR A 188 1.45 -18.37 13.53
CA THR A 188 2.04 -19.14 14.63
C THR A 188 3.46 -19.58 14.27
N ASP A 189 4.40 -19.44 15.21
CA ASP A 189 5.76 -19.92 15.02
C ASP A 189 5.78 -21.45 14.89
N ALA A 190 5.96 -21.93 13.67
CA ALA A 190 6.07 -23.34 13.39
C ALA A 190 7.28 -23.96 14.10
N HIS A 191 8.33 -23.20 14.43
CA HIS A 191 9.52 -23.71 15.10
C HIS A 191 9.38 -23.90 16.62
N GLY A 192 8.23 -23.55 17.20
CA GLY A 192 7.96 -23.77 18.62
C GLY A 192 8.95 -23.04 19.54
N GLY A 193 9.38 -21.84 19.15
CA GLY A 193 10.30 -20.99 19.90
C GLY A 193 11.78 -21.36 19.77
N PHE A 194 12.15 -22.35 18.94
CA PHE A 194 13.53 -22.83 18.84
C PHE A 194 14.54 -21.72 18.50
N PHE A 195 14.14 -20.75 17.67
CA PHE A 195 15.00 -19.65 17.24
C PHE A 195 14.89 -18.39 18.11
N GLY A 196 14.13 -18.43 19.21
CA GLY A 196 13.99 -17.32 20.16
C GLY A 196 13.46 -16.05 19.47
N THR A 197 14.23 -14.97 19.57
CA THR A 197 13.85 -13.64 19.06
C THR A 197 14.32 -13.37 17.62
N LYS A 198 14.86 -14.37 16.91
CA LYS A 198 15.30 -14.19 15.53
C LYS A 198 14.10 -13.88 14.63
N SER A 199 14.24 -12.87 13.78
CA SER A 199 13.16 -12.49 12.86
C SER A 199 12.95 -13.56 11.78
N CYS A 200 11.69 -13.73 11.35
CA CYS A 200 11.31 -14.77 10.40
C CYS A 200 11.98 -14.55 9.03
N ASP A 201 12.12 -13.30 8.60
CA ASP A 201 12.72 -12.86 7.33
C ASP A 201 14.23 -13.16 7.23
N ALA A 202 14.90 -13.44 8.36
CA ALA A 202 16.27 -13.93 8.36
C ALA A 202 16.40 -15.25 7.59
N CYS A 203 15.35 -16.08 7.62
CA CYS A 203 15.33 -17.41 6.99
C CYS A 203 14.29 -17.52 5.87
N HIS A 204 13.13 -16.87 6.02
CA HIS A 204 11.97 -17.02 5.14
C HIS A 204 11.82 -15.85 4.17
N THR A 205 10.88 -15.99 3.23
CA THR A 205 10.45 -14.91 2.33
C THR A 205 8.93 -14.83 2.34
N THR A 206 8.40 -13.64 2.05
CA THR A 206 6.95 -13.40 1.95
C THR A 206 6.33 -14.02 0.70
N ALA A 207 7.12 -14.29 -0.35
CA ALA A 207 6.65 -14.96 -1.57
C ALA A 207 6.20 -16.40 -1.29
N HIS A 208 7.08 -17.20 -0.70
CA HIS A 208 6.83 -18.59 -0.34
C HIS A 208 7.47 -18.89 1.01
N PHE A 209 6.65 -18.89 2.06
CA PHE A 209 7.17 -18.99 3.44
C PHE A 209 7.76 -20.37 3.75
N ALA A 210 7.22 -21.43 3.13
CA ALA A 210 7.72 -22.80 3.30
C ALA A 210 9.03 -23.06 2.56
N ASP A 211 9.45 -22.17 1.67
CA ASP A 211 10.71 -22.32 0.95
C ASP A 211 11.89 -22.15 1.90
N ARG A 212 12.99 -22.82 1.55
CA ARG A 212 14.28 -22.64 2.19
C ARG A 212 15.28 -22.08 1.19
N PRO A 213 15.37 -20.74 1.06
CA PRO A 213 16.34 -20.11 0.20
C PRO A 213 17.76 -20.56 0.56
N GLU A 214 18.55 -20.86 -0.46
CA GLU A 214 19.94 -21.26 -0.27
C GLU A 214 20.72 -20.17 0.48
N GLY A 215 21.53 -20.57 1.46
CA GLY A 215 22.37 -19.67 2.24
C GLY A 215 21.67 -18.85 3.34
N LYS A 216 20.32 -18.83 3.40
CA LYS A 216 19.62 -18.15 4.49
C LYS A 216 19.72 -18.89 5.83
N PHE A 217 19.65 -20.21 5.81
CA PHE A 217 19.86 -21.06 6.98
C PHE A 217 21.25 -21.71 6.96
N ASP A 218 21.98 -21.59 8.07
CA ASP A 218 23.29 -22.21 8.25
C ASP A 218 23.34 -23.03 9.54
N HIS A 219 23.77 -24.30 9.44
CA HIS A 219 23.80 -25.21 10.59
C HIS A 219 24.82 -24.80 11.67
N GLY A 220 25.92 -24.14 11.30
CA GLY A 220 26.94 -23.69 12.25
C GLY A 220 26.53 -22.45 13.04
N ARG A 221 25.73 -21.57 12.42
CA ARG A 221 25.23 -20.32 13.01
C ARG A 221 23.88 -20.48 13.68
N ASP A 222 22.97 -21.24 13.06
CA ASP A 222 21.55 -21.26 13.41
C ASP A 222 21.11 -22.56 14.10
N ALA A 223 21.94 -23.60 14.11
CA ALA A 223 21.63 -24.87 14.76
C ALA A 223 22.68 -25.25 15.83
N ARG A 224 22.36 -26.28 16.62
CA ARG A 224 23.23 -26.78 17.69
C ARG A 224 24.35 -27.69 17.18
N PHE A 225 24.28 -28.13 15.93
CA PHE A 225 25.22 -29.06 15.32
C PHE A 225 25.77 -28.46 14.03
N ALA A 226 27.02 -28.02 14.08
CA ALA A 226 27.72 -27.42 12.94
C ALA A 226 28.22 -28.51 11.98
N LEU A 227 27.79 -28.46 10.73
CA LEU A 227 28.26 -29.36 9.68
C LEU A 227 29.65 -28.91 9.21
N LYS A 228 30.68 -29.71 9.52
CA LYS A 228 32.09 -29.44 9.18
C LYS A 228 32.71 -30.61 8.42
N GLY A 229 33.72 -30.31 7.60
CA GLY A 229 34.44 -31.33 6.82
C GLY A 229 33.50 -32.07 5.87
N ALA A 230 33.59 -33.40 5.85
CA ALA A 230 32.75 -34.24 4.99
C ALA A 230 31.24 -34.04 5.24
N HIS A 231 30.82 -33.80 6.49
CA HIS A 231 29.41 -33.57 6.83
C HIS A 231 28.82 -32.30 6.21
N ALA A 232 29.65 -31.33 5.81
CA ALA A 232 29.19 -30.13 5.12
C ALA A 232 28.63 -30.44 3.71
N GLN A 233 28.86 -31.65 3.19
CA GLN A 233 28.33 -32.12 1.91
C GLN A 233 27.06 -32.97 2.06
N SER A 234 26.64 -33.28 3.30
CA SER A 234 25.47 -34.10 3.55
C SER A 234 24.18 -33.39 3.16
N ARG A 235 23.26 -34.15 2.59
CA ARG A 235 21.90 -33.66 2.34
C ARG A 235 21.08 -33.67 3.61
N CYS A 236 20.03 -32.85 3.63
CA CYS A 236 19.22 -32.64 4.82
C CYS A 236 18.50 -33.92 5.24
N GLU A 237 18.04 -34.71 4.27
CA GLU A 237 17.31 -35.97 4.47
C GLU A 237 18.17 -37.10 5.00
N GLU A 238 19.50 -36.94 4.99
CA GLU A 238 20.41 -37.93 5.56
C GLU A 238 20.23 -38.02 7.08
N CYS A 239 20.05 -36.86 7.74
CA CYS A 239 19.82 -36.77 9.18
C CYS A 239 18.36 -36.45 9.54
N HIS A 240 17.75 -35.49 8.85
CA HIS A 240 16.36 -35.09 9.08
C HIS A 240 15.44 -35.91 8.18
N LYS A 241 15.06 -37.11 8.64
CA LYS A 241 14.12 -37.95 7.89
C LYS A 241 12.75 -37.24 7.81
N PRO A 242 12.24 -36.94 6.61
CA PRO A 242 10.91 -36.39 6.49
C PRO A 242 9.88 -37.37 7.05
N ALA A 243 8.98 -36.84 7.87
CA ALA A 243 7.81 -37.59 8.32
C ALA A 243 6.89 -37.90 7.13
N GLU A 244 6.27 -39.08 7.15
CA GLU A 244 5.30 -39.50 6.13
C GLU A 244 4.05 -38.60 6.14
N THR A 245 3.68 -38.10 7.31
CA THR A 245 2.55 -37.19 7.52
C THR A 245 3.04 -35.82 7.96
N ARG A 246 2.33 -34.78 7.54
CA ARG A 246 2.57 -33.42 8.02
C ARG A 246 2.14 -33.29 9.48
N ASP A 247 2.89 -32.52 10.26
CA ASP A 247 2.49 -32.15 11.61
C ASP A 247 1.37 -31.09 11.62
N ALA A 248 0.95 -30.66 12.81
CA ALA A 248 -0.09 -29.63 12.99
C ALA A 248 0.25 -28.27 12.33
N HIS A 249 1.53 -28.02 12.05
CA HIS A 249 2.03 -26.81 11.39
C HIS A 249 2.31 -27.06 9.90
N GLY A 250 1.88 -28.19 9.35
CA GLY A 250 2.07 -28.55 7.95
C GLY A 250 3.49 -28.98 7.60
N ARG A 251 4.38 -29.25 8.56
CA ARG A 251 5.78 -29.59 8.29
C ARG A 251 5.97 -31.09 8.14
N THR A 252 6.84 -31.49 7.21
CA THR A 252 7.37 -32.86 7.12
C THR A 252 8.81 -32.95 7.61
N PHE A 253 9.55 -31.85 7.61
CA PHE A 253 10.89 -31.76 8.17
C PHE A 253 10.85 -31.02 9.49
N GLY A 254 11.49 -31.61 10.50
CA GLY A 254 11.50 -31.09 11.86
C GLY A 254 12.85 -31.22 12.53
N ARG A 255 12.88 -30.80 13.79
CA ARG A 255 14.03 -31.00 14.67
C ARG A 255 14.25 -32.50 14.87
N ILE A 256 15.51 -32.94 14.88
CA ILE A 256 15.86 -34.28 15.34
C ILE A 256 15.66 -34.29 16.86
N GLU A 257 14.73 -35.11 17.34
CA GLU A 257 14.50 -35.30 18.77
C GLU A 257 15.61 -36.15 19.38
N GLY A 258 16.13 -35.75 20.54
CA GLY A 258 17.21 -36.45 21.24
C GLY A 258 18.63 -35.91 20.96
N TYR A 259 19.63 -36.61 21.51
CA TYR A 259 21.04 -36.29 21.30
C TYR A 259 21.49 -36.87 19.96
N PHE A 260 21.81 -35.97 19.01
CA PHE A 260 22.43 -36.36 17.75
C PHE A 260 23.95 -36.26 17.92
N GLY A 261 24.61 -37.41 18.03
CA GLY A 261 26.07 -37.52 18.19
C GLY A 261 26.69 -38.35 17.07
N CYS A 262 28.02 -38.40 17.04
CA CYS A 262 28.74 -39.20 16.04
C CYS A 262 28.27 -40.67 16.04
N ALA A 263 28.06 -41.23 17.23
CA ALA A 263 27.61 -42.60 17.45
C ALA A 263 26.20 -42.90 16.92
N THR A 264 25.40 -41.87 16.61
CA THR A 264 24.06 -42.05 16.02
C THR A 264 24.13 -42.61 14.59
N CYS A 265 25.21 -42.36 13.87
CA CYS A 265 25.40 -42.83 12.49
C CYS A 265 26.69 -43.61 12.29
N HIS A 266 27.72 -43.36 13.09
CA HIS A 266 28.98 -44.06 13.03
C HIS A 266 29.06 -45.12 14.12
N ILE A 267 29.34 -46.35 13.72
CA ILE A 267 29.76 -47.39 14.65
C ILE A 267 31.07 -46.93 15.28
N ASP A 268 31.16 -46.92 16.60
CA ASP A 268 32.43 -46.73 17.28
C ASP A 268 33.35 -47.92 16.95
N PRO A 269 34.42 -47.73 16.16
CA PRO A 269 35.31 -48.83 15.81
C PRO A 269 36.12 -49.33 17.02
N HIS A 270 36.08 -48.60 18.14
CA HIS A 270 36.77 -48.95 19.37
C HIS A 270 35.90 -49.76 20.33
N VAL A 271 34.61 -50.01 20.01
CA VAL A 271 33.70 -50.86 20.80
C VAL A 271 33.71 -50.50 22.30
N GLY A 272 33.82 -49.21 22.64
CA GLY A 272 33.85 -48.76 24.03
C GLY A 272 35.14 -49.06 24.80
N GLU A 273 36.24 -49.46 24.16
CA GLU A 273 37.55 -49.67 24.82
C GLU A 273 38.11 -48.41 25.51
N TRP A 274 37.51 -47.25 25.26
CA TRP A 274 37.93 -45.94 25.75
C TRP A 274 36.85 -45.28 26.63
N ASP A 275 35.75 -45.97 26.93
CA ASP A 275 34.69 -45.53 27.84
C ASP A 275 35.16 -45.70 29.31
N GLN A 276 36.22 -44.98 29.67
CA GLN A 276 36.53 -44.72 31.07
C GLN A 276 35.48 -43.75 31.63
N PRO A 277 35.01 -43.91 32.89
CA PRO A 277 34.09 -42.96 33.50
C PRO A 277 34.68 -41.54 33.44
N PRO A 278 33.83 -40.49 33.40
CA PRO A 278 34.31 -39.12 33.22
C PRO A 278 35.40 -38.84 34.26
N HIS A 279 36.57 -38.42 33.79
CA HIS A 279 37.59 -37.86 34.68
C HIS A 279 36.88 -36.84 35.57
N PRO A 280 37.03 -36.91 36.90
CA PRO A 280 36.46 -35.89 37.78
C PRO A 280 36.95 -34.52 37.30
N PRO A 281 36.12 -33.46 37.39
CA PRO A 281 36.56 -32.13 37.00
C PRO A 281 37.89 -31.87 37.70
N ALA A 282 38.90 -31.46 36.93
CA ALA A 282 40.21 -31.14 37.47
C ALA A 282 40.00 -30.25 38.69
N SER A 283 40.36 -30.76 39.88
CA SER A 283 40.32 -29.97 41.10
C SER A 283 41.18 -28.73 40.86
N ALA A 284 40.69 -27.58 41.31
CA ALA A 284 41.29 -26.27 41.15
C ALA A 284 42.56 -26.09 41.99
N GLU A 285 43.47 -27.07 41.94
CA GLU A 285 44.64 -27.18 42.82
C GLU A 285 45.96 -27.08 42.07
N ASN A 286 45.94 -27.04 40.72
CA ASN A 286 47.12 -26.82 39.88
C ASN A 286 47.02 -25.52 39.07
N ALA A 287 46.52 -24.44 39.69
CA ALA A 287 46.56 -23.10 39.12
C ALA A 287 47.89 -22.36 39.38
N ASP A 288 48.78 -22.88 40.22
CA ASP A 288 50.02 -22.20 40.59
C ASP A 288 51.23 -23.14 40.54
N ALA A 289 51.88 -23.23 39.37
CA ALA A 289 53.33 -23.40 39.29
C ALA A 289 53.86 -23.33 37.84
N ARG A 290 54.63 -22.26 37.59
CA ARG A 290 55.68 -22.07 36.57
C ARG A 290 55.15 -21.62 35.19
N GLY A 291 55.35 -20.38 34.74
CA GLY A 291 56.50 -19.49 34.95
C GLY A 291 57.47 -19.63 33.78
N ALA A 292 57.41 -18.63 32.90
CA ALA A 292 58.43 -18.17 31.96
C ALA A 292 59.08 -19.19 31.00
N ILE A 293 58.73 -19.10 29.72
CA ILE A 293 59.69 -19.29 28.63
C ILE A 293 59.50 -18.23 27.55
N SER A 294 60.65 -17.64 27.22
CA SER A 294 60.85 -16.40 26.48
C SER A 294 60.35 -16.40 25.04
N ARG A 295 59.90 -15.22 24.64
CA ARG A 295 59.78 -14.78 23.25
C ARG A 295 61.18 -14.72 22.61
N HIS A 296 61.33 -15.28 21.41
CA HIS A 296 62.32 -14.86 20.42
C HIS A 296 61.81 -15.15 18.99
N PRO A 297 62.37 -14.49 17.96
CA PRO A 297 61.59 -13.83 16.92
C PRO A 297 61.44 -14.65 15.63
N SER A 298 60.50 -14.18 14.82
CA SER A 298 60.29 -14.59 13.43
C SER A 298 61.56 -14.40 12.59
N ALA A 299 62.05 -15.46 11.97
CA ALA A 299 63.04 -15.41 10.91
C ALA A 299 62.47 -16.12 9.67
N ALA A 300 62.27 -15.34 8.62
CA ALA A 300 61.93 -15.80 7.29
C ALA A 300 63.11 -16.60 6.69
N SER A 301 62.81 -17.63 5.91
CA SER A 301 63.74 -18.20 4.94
C SER A 301 63.01 -18.92 3.79
N PRO A 302 63.63 -19.01 2.60
CA PRO A 302 62.94 -18.95 1.32
C PRO A 302 62.54 -20.33 0.78
N ARG A 303 61.41 -20.40 0.08
CA ARG A 303 61.04 -21.57 -0.71
C ARG A 303 61.84 -21.59 -2.01
N ARG A 304 62.77 -22.54 -2.11
CA ARG A 304 63.41 -22.96 -3.37
C ARG A 304 62.36 -23.61 -4.27
N SER A 305 62.28 -23.07 -5.48
CA SER A 305 61.61 -23.61 -6.66
C SER A 305 62.27 -24.92 -7.11
N ILE A 306 61.46 -25.96 -7.30
CA ILE A 306 61.84 -27.20 -7.99
C ILE A 306 60.93 -27.30 -9.22
N THR A 307 61.54 -27.13 -10.39
CA THR A 307 60.95 -27.34 -11.72
C THR A 307 61.16 -28.80 -12.17
N ALA A 308 60.40 -29.16 -13.22
CA ALA A 308 60.47 -30.35 -14.07
C ALA A 308 59.69 -31.57 -13.55
N SER A 309 58.95 -32.34 -14.34
CA SER A 309 58.59 -32.28 -15.77
C SER A 309 57.59 -33.42 -16.02
N GLY A 310 56.75 -33.29 -17.05
CA GLY A 310 56.49 -34.43 -17.92
C GLY A 310 55.08 -35.03 -17.96
N ARG A 311 54.40 -34.69 -19.07
CA ARG A 311 53.57 -35.56 -19.92
C ARG A 311 52.11 -35.81 -19.54
N ALA A 312 51.28 -35.05 -20.24
CA ALA A 312 49.91 -35.41 -20.62
C ALA A 312 49.90 -36.47 -21.74
N SER A 313 48.91 -37.36 -21.70
CA SER A 313 48.39 -38.04 -22.89
C SER A 313 46.91 -38.37 -22.72
N PRO A 314 46.12 -38.42 -23.82
CA PRO A 314 44.69 -38.19 -23.79
C PRO A 314 43.87 -39.49 -23.84
N ARG A 315 42.67 -39.49 -23.25
CA ARG A 315 41.68 -40.56 -23.47
C ARG A 315 40.32 -40.01 -23.91
N ARG A 316 40.11 -40.15 -25.23
CA ARG A 316 38.91 -40.59 -25.96
C ARG A 316 37.53 -40.34 -25.35
N ARG A 317 36.75 -39.50 -26.03
CA ARG A 317 35.28 -39.50 -26.04
C ARG A 317 34.72 -40.76 -26.73
N PRO A 318 33.58 -41.31 -26.27
CA PRO A 318 32.64 -42.01 -27.12
C PRO A 318 31.47 -41.11 -27.55
N ARG A 319 31.15 -41.17 -28.85
CA ARG A 319 29.90 -40.71 -29.46
C ARG A 319 28.74 -41.64 -29.10
N ARG A 320 27.56 -41.07 -28.85
CA ARG A 320 26.17 -41.59 -29.11
C ARG A 320 25.22 -40.52 -28.53
N GLY A 321 24.11 -40.12 -29.12
CA GLY A 321 23.42 -40.48 -30.35
C GLY A 321 22.26 -39.49 -30.49
N ARG A 322 21.96 -39.05 -31.71
CA ARG A 322 20.78 -38.25 -32.04
C ARG A 322 19.52 -39.05 -31.70
N LEU A 323 18.57 -38.44 -30.99
CA LEU A 323 17.18 -38.87 -31.03
C LEU A 323 16.34 -37.82 -31.75
N ARG A 324 15.62 -38.32 -32.74
CA ARG A 324 14.75 -37.63 -33.68
C ARG A 324 13.46 -37.20 -32.98
N ARG A 325 12.98 -36.00 -33.34
CA ARG A 325 11.59 -35.59 -33.26
C ARG A 325 10.75 -36.38 -34.27
N LEU A 326 9.54 -36.78 -33.89
CA LEU A 326 8.38 -37.03 -34.76
C LEU A 326 7.07 -36.68 -34.01
N PRO A 327 5.93 -36.47 -34.71
CA PRO A 327 4.92 -35.47 -34.35
C PRO A 327 3.53 -36.01 -33.92
N ARG A 328 2.72 -35.08 -33.38
CA ARG A 328 1.24 -34.91 -33.37
C ARG A 328 0.28 -36.11 -33.59
N ALA A 329 -0.70 -36.22 -32.68
CA ALA A 329 -2.13 -36.50 -32.93
C ALA A 329 -2.92 -35.84 -31.76
N PHE A 330 -3.80 -34.84 -31.94
CA PHE A 330 -5.19 -34.85 -32.45
C PHE A 330 -6.10 -35.91 -31.82
N ALA A 331 -6.98 -35.46 -30.91
CA ALA A 331 -8.29 -36.05 -30.70
C ALA A 331 -9.25 -34.93 -30.25
N ALA A 332 -10.23 -34.66 -31.10
CA ALA A 332 -11.36 -33.78 -30.88
C ALA A 332 -12.49 -34.58 -30.19
N SER A 333 -13.23 -33.95 -29.28
CA SER A 333 -14.56 -34.40 -28.86
C SER A 333 -15.60 -33.41 -29.36
N HIS A 334 -16.50 -33.92 -30.20
CA HIS A 334 -17.71 -33.27 -30.69
C HIS A 334 -18.90 -33.56 -29.77
N GLY A 335 -19.89 -32.65 -29.79
CA GLY A 335 -21.32 -32.90 -29.51
C GLY A 335 -21.75 -32.53 -28.09
N GLY A 336 -22.78 -31.71 -27.85
CA GLY A 336 -23.84 -31.21 -28.72
C GLY A 336 -25.20 -31.41 -28.04
N GLY A 337 -25.90 -30.30 -27.78
CA GLY A 337 -27.35 -30.21 -27.50
C GLY A 337 -27.82 -30.72 -26.13
N THR A 338 -28.96 -30.29 -25.57
CA THR A 338 -29.96 -29.29 -25.92
C THR A 338 -31.00 -29.30 -24.77
N HIS A 339 -31.70 -28.17 -24.60
CA HIS A 339 -33.12 -28.07 -24.21
C HIS A 339 -33.61 -28.17 -22.74
N MET A 340 -34.21 -27.05 -22.33
CA MET A 340 -35.59 -26.85 -21.83
C MET A 340 -35.95 -26.95 -20.33
N GLY A 341 -36.88 -26.05 -19.98
CA GLY A 341 -37.63 -25.90 -18.72
C GLY A 341 -37.34 -24.54 -18.09
N GLN A 342 -38.00 -23.40 -18.38
CA GLN A 342 -39.43 -23.05 -18.37
C GLN A 342 -40.19 -23.44 -17.07
N GLY A 343 -40.72 -22.40 -16.41
CA GLY A 343 -41.59 -22.39 -15.23
C GLY A 343 -41.48 -21.00 -14.57
N GLU A 344 -42.17 -19.97 -15.10
CA GLU A 344 -43.47 -19.44 -14.63
C GLU A 344 -43.37 -18.79 -13.23
N ARG A 345 -43.37 -17.44 -13.14
CA ARG A 345 -44.50 -16.48 -13.10
C ARG A 345 -45.38 -16.59 -11.84
N GLU A 346 -45.30 -15.55 -11.00
CA GLU A 346 -46.40 -14.97 -10.21
C GLU A 346 -45.94 -13.57 -9.75
N HIS A 347 -46.34 -12.47 -10.38
CA HIS A 347 -47.55 -11.66 -10.15
C HIS A 347 -47.80 -11.27 -8.69
N LEU A 348 -47.29 -10.11 -8.28
CA LEU A 348 -48.02 -9.22 -7.35
C LEU A 348 -48.00 -7.78 -7.87
N ARG A 349 -49.19 -7.18 -7.78
CA ARG A 349 -49.67 -5.95 -8.41
C ARG A 349 -49.14 -4.71 -7.68
N GLY A 350 -48.99 -3.59 -8.40
CA GLY A 350 -49.00 -2.23 -7.83
C GLY A 350 -50.36 -1.90 -7.18
N VAL A 351 -50.66 -0.76 -6.57
CA VAL A 351 -50.30 0.69 -6.64
C VAL A 351 -50.92 1.28 -5.31
N PRO A 352 -50.94 2.58 -4.90
CA PRO A 352 -50.38 3.84 -5.43
C PRO A 352 -49.57 4.70 -4.45
N PHE A 353 -48.95 5.72 -5.05
CA PHE A 353 -48.54 7.00 -4.49
C PHE A 353 -49.67 7.74 -3.73
N GLY A 354 -49.30 8.38 -2.62
CA GLY A 354 -50.09 9.41 -1.95
C GLY A 354 -49.19 10.39 -1.20
N SER A 355 -49.17 11.64 -1.64
CA SER A 355 -48.53 12.78 -0.97
C SER A 355 -49.28 13.17 0.31
N ALA A 356 -48.58 13.42 1.42
CA ALA A 356 -48.90 14.50 2.37
C ALA A 356 -47.87 14.63 3.51
N ARG A 357 -47.25 15.81 3.58
CA ARG A 357 -47.07 16.70 4.74
C ARG A 357 -46.62 16.11 6.11
N GLY A 358 -45.48 16.62 6.57
CA GLY A 358 -45.35 17.19 7.92
C GLY A 358 -44.91 16.25 9.05
N PRO A 359 -44.43 16.81 10.18
CA PRO A 359 -43.13 16.47 10.74
C PRO A 359 -43.20 15.75 12.11
N ILE A 360 -42.02 15.37 12.63
CA ILE A 360 -41.52 15.54 14.03
C ILE A 360 -40.65 14.32 14.48
N PRO A 361 -39.57 14.54 15.27
CA PRO A 361 -38.53 13.57 15.63
C PRO A 361 -38.88 12.90 17.00
N PRO A 362 -38.00 12.34 17.87
CA PRO A 362 -36.52 12.33 17.97
C PRO A 362 -35.80 11.26 17.15
#